data_AF-A0A1P8WR27-F1
#
_entry.id   AF-A0A1P8WR27-F1
#
_cell.length_a   1.000
_cell.length_b   1.000
_cell.length_c   1.000
_cell.angle_alpha   90.00
_cell.angle_beta   90.00
_cell.angle_gamma   90.00
#
_symmetry.space_group_name_H-M   'P 1'
#
loop_
_entity.id
_entity.type
_entity.pdbx_description
1 polymer ?
#
loop_
_entity_poly.entity_id
_entity_poly.type
_entity_poly.pdbx_seq_one_letter_code
_entity_poly.pdbx_strand_id
1 'polypeptide(L)'
;MFRTVAVIIASFGFFCAGDRCLLAEETPDFSARVHSAVERALPLLETASAETARQRRCFTCHGHAMPAVVFAEALKHGFHIDSENLNRQLDHTYAQLKRSRKRFADGRGTGGQVDTAGWALWGLEAGERKADDITDPVVDYLLGKQNENGMWPCSSNRPPSEKSDFAASYLALRVIEAFGRDAHEPRVAAARANAAKWFENAQPEDTEDRVFRLVSLPYVGLDDRSEKLTAELIAQQRADGGWAQLPEMQSDAYATATVLYALSEGGIQSSNAVYRDGLEYLLKHQLDDGSWHVKSRSKPFQIYFETGYPHGKDQFISTTAACWATLALMHALPQQDATPIEKSASGQPIE
;
A
#
# COMPACT_ATOMS: atom_id res chain seq x y z
N MET A 1 -38.49 -25.03 -58.96
CA MET A 1 -38.42 -23.85 -58.08
C MET A 1 -37.04 -23.88 -57.42
N PHE A 2 -36.19 -22.91 -57.75
CA PHE A 2 -34.98 -22.40 -57.07
C PHE A 2 -34.23 -23.31 -56.06
N ARG A 3 -33.03 -23.80 -56.42
CA ARG A 3 -31.67 -23.23 -56.16
C ARG A 3 -31.15 -23.43 -54.73
N THR A 4 -30.22 -24.39 -54.62
CA THR A 4 -28.86 -24.35 -54.03
C THR A 4 -28.49 -23.11 -53.18
N VAL A 5 -27.90 -23.33 -52.00
CA VAL A 5 -26.46 -23.11 -51.66
C VAL A 5 -26.27 -23.43 -50.17
N ALA A 6 -25.51 -24.49 -49.86
CA ALA A 6 -24.91 -24.70 -48.55
C ALA A 6 -23.63 -23.84 -48.49
N VAL A 7 -23.58 -22.90 -47.55
CA VAL A 7 -22.39 -22.09 -47.28
C VAL A 7 -21.43 -22.93 -46.45
N ILE A 8 -20.32 -23.35 -47.08
CA ILE A 8 -19.14 -23.86 -46.38
C ILE A 8 -18.37 -22.64 -45.88
N ILE A 9 -18.44 -22.36 -44.58
CA ILE A 9 -17.54 -21.39 -43.95
C ILE A 9 -16.20 -22.11 -43.75
N ALA A 10 -15.25 -21.81 -44.63
CA ALA A 10 -13.85 -22.17 -44.42
C ALA A 10 -13.29 -21.31 -43.28
N SER A 11 -13.10 -21.92 -42.11
CA SER A 11 -12.34 -21.33 -41.01
C SER A 11 -10.88 -21.22 -41.44
N PHE A 12 -10.49 -20.07 -41.99
CA PHE A 12 -9.08 -19.71 -42.09
C PHE A 12 -8.57 -19.43 -40.68
N GLY A 13 -7.80 -20.37 -40.15
CA GLY A 13 -6.99 -20.15 -38.95
C GLY A 13 -5.97 -19.06 -39.24
N PHE A 14 -6.15 -17.91 -38.59
CA PHE A 14 -5.11 -16.90 -38.51
C PHE A 14 -4.21 -17.28 -37.33
N PHE A 15 -3.17 -18.04 -37.62
CA PHE A 15 -2.06 -18.29 -36.70
C PHE A 15 -1.25 -16.99 -36.62
N CYS A 16 -1.57 -16.10 -35.66
CA CYS A 16 -0.63 -15.06 -35.25
C CYS A 16 0.50 -15.72 -34.47
N ALA A 17 1.51 -16.20 -35.21
CA ALA A 17 2.84 -16.33 -34.67
C ALA A 17 3.48 -14.93 -34.67
N GLY A 18 3.97 -14.48 -33.52
CA GLY A 18 4.80 -13.29 -33.40
C GLY A 18 4.11 -12.11 -32.73
N ASP A 19 4.17 -12.10 -31.40
CA ASP A 19 4.86 -11.04 -30.67
C ASP A 19 5.16 -11.60 -29.28
N ARG A 20 6.26 -12.36 -29.19
CA ARG A 20 6.97 -12.45 -27.92
C ARG A 20 7.48 -11.04 -27.66
N CYS A 21 6.71 -10.29 -26.88
CA CYS A 21 7.17 -9.07 -26.24
C CYS A 21 8.50 -9.42 -25.58
N LEU A 22 9.59 -8.90 -26.14
CA LEU A 22 10.89 -8.97 -25.52
C LEU A 22 10.77 -8.16 -24.23
N LEU A 23 10.47 -8.84 -23.13
CA LEU A 23 10.87 -8.37 -21.81
C LEU A 23 12.35 -8.00 -21.98
N ALA A 24 12.68 -6.72 -21.85
CA ALA A 24 14.08 -6.36 -21.67
C ALA A 24 14.54 -7.15 -20.45
N GLU A 25 15.36 -8.19 -20.66
CA GLU A 25 15.89 -9.02 -19.59
C GLU A 25 16.45 -8.06 -18.55
N GLU A 26 15.83 -8.04 -17.36
CA GLU A 26 16.52 -7.51 -16.20
C GLU A 26 17.85 -8.25 -16.14
N THR A 27 18.95 -7.50 -16.09
CA THR A 27 20.24 -8.13 -15.96
C THR A 27 20.22 -8.94 -14.67
N PRO A 28 20.64 -10.21 -14.66
CA PRO A 28 20.60 -11.05 -13.45
C PRO A 28 21.26 -10.39 -12.22
N ASP A 29 22.19 -9.46 -12.46
CA ASP A 29 22.82 -8.62 -11.45
C ASP A 29 21.85 -7.63 -10.77
N PHE A 30 20.94 -7.00 -11.52
CA PHE A 30 19.96 -6.05 -10.96
C PHE A 30 18.94 -6.76 -10.07
N SER A 31 18.28 -7.82 -10.56
CA SER A 31 17.29 -8.55 -9.77
C SER A 31 17.93 -9.18 -8.52
N ALA A 32 19.19 -9.61 -8.59
CA ALA A 32 19.93 -10.09 -7.42
C ALA A 32 20.20 -8.97 -6.39
N ARG A 33 20.53 -7.76 -6.83
CA ARG A 33 20.69 -6.58 -5.94
C ARG A 33 19.36 -6.19 -5.29
N VAL A 34 18.25 -6.22 -6.03
CA VAL A 34 16.89 -5.98 -5.51
C VAL A 34 16.53 -7.04 -4.47
N HIS A 35 16.73 -8.33 -4.78
CA HIS A 35 16.48 -9.42 -3.83
C HIS A 35 17.29 -9.26 -2.54
N SER A 36 18.60 -8.98 -2.66
CA SER A 36 19.48 -8.77 -1.51
C SER A 36 19.05 -7.55 -0.67
N ALA A 37 18.57 -6.49 -1.31
CA ALA A 37 18.06 -5.32 -0.60
C ALA A 37 16.81 -5.65 0.23
N VAL A 38 15.88 -6.44 -0.32
CA VAL A 38 14.69 -6.93 0.40
C VAL A 38 15.10 -7.82 1.57
N GLU A 39 16.00 -8.79 1.36
CA GLU A 39 16.48 -9.69 2.43
C GLU A 39 17.11 -8.94 3.61
N ARG A 40 17.81 -7.82 3.36
CA ARG A 40 18.38 -6.99 4.42
C ARG A 40 17.36 -6.13 5.15
N ALA A 41 16.26 -5.75 4.48
CA ALA A 41 15.23 -4.89 5.07
C ALA A 41 14.28 -5.67 5.99
N LEU A 42 13.91 -6.91 5.62
CA LEU A 42 12.91 -7.71 6.34
C LEU A 42 13.21 -7.90 7.84
N PRO A 43 14.43 -8.29 8.27
CA PRO A 43 14.72 -8.50 9.69
C PRO A 43 14.55 -7.24 10.55
N LEU A 44 14.86 -6.07 10.00
CA LEU A 44 14.66 -4.79 10.69
C LEU A 44 13.16 -4.47 10.85
N LEU A 45 12.36 -4.74 9.82
CA LEU A 45 10.90 -4.55 9.88
C LEU A 45 10.24 -5.54 10.85
N GLU A 46 10.71 -6.79 10.90
CA GLU A 46 10.25 -7.79 11.88
C GLU A 46 10.53 -7.36 13.31
N THR A 47 11.76 -6.90 13.57
CA THR A 47 12.18 -6.37 14.86
C THR A 47 11.32 -5.18 15.26
N ALA A 48 11.18 -4.19 14.36
CA ALA A 48 10.36 -3.00 14.57
C ALA A 48 8.91 -3.34 14.91
N SER A 49 8.34 -4.32 14.19
CA SER A 49 6.97 -4.76 14.38
C SER A 49 6.76 -5.50 15.70
N ALA A 50 7.67 -6.43 16.04
CA ALA A 50 7.61 -7.20 17.28
C ALA A 50 7.76 -6.29 18.52
N GLU A 51 8.74 -5.37 18.50
CA GLU A 51 8.94 -4.42 19.59
C GLU A 51 7.79 -3.42 19.72
N THR A 52 7.20 -2.98 18.61
CA THR A 52 6.03 -2.11 18.68
C THR A 52 4.88 -2.78 19.42
N ALA A 53 4.59 -4.05 19.12
CA ALA A 53 3.55 -4.81 19.81
C ALA A 53 3.86 -5.02 21.31
N ARG A 54 5.14 -5.13 21.69
CA ARG A 54 5.57 -5.20 23.11
C ARG A 54 5.40 -3.87 23.84
N GLN A 55 5.72 -2.77 23.18
CA GLN A 55 5.77 -1.44 23.78
C GLN A 55 4.42 -0.70 23.73
N ARG A 56 3.51 -1.10 22.84
CA ARG A 56 2.24 -0.41 22.61
C ARG A 56 1.08 -1.40 22.64
N ARG A 57 0.13 -1.14 23.55
CA ARG A 57 -1.15 -1.87 23.61
C ARG A 57 -2.15 -1.43 22.54
N CYS A 58 -1.89 -0.29 21.89
CA CYS A 58 -2.75 0.27 20.85
C CYS A 58 -2.12 0.03 19.48
N PHE A 59 -2.99 -0.23 18.50
CA PHE A 59 -2.64 -0.31 17.09
C PHE A 59 -1.86 0.91 16.59
N THR A 60 -0.91 0.67 15.69
CA THR A 60 -0.16 1.70 14.94
C THR A 60 -0.05 1.27 13.48
N CYS A 61 -0.15 2.23 12.57
CA CYS A 61 0.02 1.98 11.13
C CYS A 61 1.45 1.48 10.80
N HIS A 62 2.47 2.21 11.26
CA HIS A 62 3.88 1.98 10.92
C HIS A 62 4.55 0.79 11.66
N GLY A 63 3.93 0.28 12.73
CA GLY A 63 4.48 -0.86 13.50
C GLY A 63 3.65 -2.15 13.43
N HIS A 64 2.36 -2.06 13.08
CA HIS A 64 1.51 -3.24 12.95
C HIS A 64 1.11 -3.49 11.49
N ALA A 65 0.29 -2.60 10.91
CA ALA A 65 -0.34 -2.85 9.61
C ALA A 65 0.64 -2.79 8.43
N MET A 66 1.48 -1.76 8.34
CA MET A 66 2.40 -1.63 7.21
C MET A 66 3.42 -2.77 7.14
N PRO A 67 4.09 -3.18 8.25
CA PRO A 67 4.91 -4.38 8.24
C PRO A 67 4.12 -5.64 7.87
N ALA A 68 2.89 -5.80 8.35
CA ALA A 68 2.06 -6.96 7.98
C ALA A 68 1.77 -7.03 6.48
N VAL A 69 1.51 -5.88 5.82
CA VAL A 69 1.37 -5.81 4.36
C VAL A 69 2.67 -6.22 3.66
N VAL A 70 3.83 -5.72 4.14
CA VAL A 70 5.15 -6.09 3.60
C VAL A 70 5.41 -7.59 3.73
N PHE A 71 5.17 -8.19 4.90
CA PHE A 71 5.43 -9.61 5.13
C PHE A 71 4.52 -10.51 4.30
N ALA A 72 3.24 -10.14 4.17
CA ALA A 72 2.30 -10.85 3.32
C ALA A 72 2.72 -10.80 1.84
N GLU A 73 3.23 -9.66 1.36
CA GLU A 73 3.77 -9.54 0.01
C GLU A 73 5.07 -10.34 -0.16
N ALA A 74 5.96 -10.32 0.85
CA ALA A 74 7.21 -11.07 0.84
C ALA A 74 7.00 -12.58 0.62
N LEU A 75 5.96 -13.16 1.23
CA LEU A 75 5.57 -14.56 1.01
C LEU A 75 5.18 -14.87 -0.44
N LYS A 76 4.61 -13.91 -1.18
CA LYS A 76 4.26 -14.05 -2.61
C LYS A 76 5.48 -13.99 -3.52
N HIS A 77 6.62 -13.52 -3.02
CA HIS A 77 7.88 -13.46 -3.75
C HIS A 77 8.91 -14.50 -3.27
N GLY A 78 8.50 -15.42 -2.38
CA GLY A 78 9.34 -16.51 -1.90
C GLY A 78 10.36 -16.11 -0.82
N PHE A 79 10.22 -14.93 -0.22
CA PHE A 79 11.06 -14.52 0.91
C PHE A 79 10.63 -15.22 2.20
N HIS A 80 11.61 -15.47 3.06
CA HIS A 80 11.35 -15.98 4.41
C HIS A 80 11.01 -14.83 5.34
N ILE A 81 9.96 -15.01 6.14
CA ILE A 81 9.53 -14.07 7.18
C ILE A 81 9.15 -14.84 8.46
N ASP A 82 9.14 -14.15 9.60
CA ASP A 82 8.60 -14.63 10.87
C ASP A 82 7.07 -14.66 10.80
N SER A 83 6.53 -15.81 10.37
CA SER A 83 5.08 -16.02 10.23
C SER A 83 4.34 -15.92 11.57
N GLU A 84 5.00 -16.21 12.69
CA GLU A 84 4.39 -16.05 14.02
C GLU A 84 4.22 -14.57 14.34
N ASN A 85 5.23 -13.75 14.05
CA ASN A 85 5.13 -12.30 14.17
C ASN A 85 4.02 -11.73 13.29
N LEU A 86 3.96 -12.10 11.99
CA LEU A 86 2.87 -11.67 11.10
C LEU A 86 1.49 -11.99 11.70
N ASN A 87 1.25 -13.23 12.14
CA ASN A 87 -0.03 -13.59 12.74
C ASN A 87 -0.31 -12.81 14.03
N ARG A 88 0.70 -12.57 14.86
CA ARG A 88 0.56 -11.77 16.08
C ARG A 88 0.09 -10.34 15.77
N GLN A 89 0.60 -9.73 14.71
CA GLN A 89 0.16 -8.38 14.29
C GLN A 89 -1.28 -8.38 13.76
N LEU A 90 -1.65 -9.39 12.97
CA LEU A 90 -3.02 -9.56 12.45
C LEU A 90 -4.02 -9.77 13.60
N ASP A 91 -3.68 -10.63 14.55
CA ASP A 91 -4.53 -10.96 15.69
C ASP A 91 -4.63 -9.79 16.67
N HIS A 92 -3.53 -9.05 16.89
CA HIS A 92 -3.55 -7.80 17.66
C HIS A 92 -4.50 -6.78 17.03
N THR A 93 -4.39 -6.59 15.71
CA THR A 93 -5.24 -5.66 14.95
C THR A 93 -6.71 -6.05 15.07
N TYR A 94 -7.03 -7.32 14.82
CA TYR A 94 -8.39 -7.84 14.94
C TYR A 94 -8.95 -7.70 16.38
N ALA A 95 -8.16 -8.03 17.40
CA ALA A 95 -8.54 -7.88 18.79
C ALA A 95 -8.82 -6.41 19.16
N GLN A 96 -8.04 -5.47 18.62
CA GLN A 96 -8.27 -4.04 18.83
C GLN A 96 -9.56 -3.55 18.16
N LEU A 97 -9.86 -4.01 16.94
CA LEU A 97 -11.14 -3.72 16.27
C LEU A 97 -12.32 -4.30 17.07
N LYS A 98 -12.20 -5.53 17.56
CA LYS A 98 -13.20 -6.16 18.43
C LYS A 98 -13.46 -5.37 19.71
N ARG A 99 -12.40 -4.93 20.42
CA ARG A 99 -12.53 -4.05 21.60
C ARG A 99 -13.15 -2.70 21.27
N SER A 100 -12.88 -2.18 20.07
CA SER A 100 -13.35 -0.86 19.62
C SER A 100 -14.68 -0.91 18.86
N ARG A 101 -15.29 -2.09 18.71
CA ARG A 101 -16.50 -2.32 17.89
C ARG A 101 -17.61 -1.33 18.17
N LYS A 102 -17.93 -1.11 19.47
CA LYS A 102 -18.94 -0.12 19.88
C LYS A 102 -18.57 1.31 19.47
N ARG A 103 -17.30 1.69 19.56
CA ARG A 103 -16.86 3.04 19.18
C ARG A 103 -17.03 3.28 17.68
N PHE A 104 -16.72 2.29 16.86
CA PHE A 104 -16.94 2.33 15.42
C PHE A 104 -18.44 2.39 15.09
N ALA A 105 -19.26 1.53 15.71
CA ALA A 105 -20.71 1.55 15.55
C ALA A 105 -21.34 2.90 15.96
N ASP A 106 -20.80 3.55 16.98
CA ASP A 106 -21.23 4.90 17.42
C ASP A 106 -20.65 6.04 16.53
N GLY A 107 -19.96 5.74 15.43
CA GLY A 107 -19.37 6.75 14.52
C GLY A 107 -18.11 7.48 15.05
N ARG A 108 -17.55 7.03 16.19
CA ARG A 108 -16.45 7.71 16.89
C ARG A 108 -15.05 7.28 16.45
N GLY A 109 -14.91 6.04 15.99
CA GLY A 109 -13.62 5.44 15.63
C GLY A 109 -12.60 5.43 16.78
N THR A 110 -11.33 5.35 16.41
CA THR A 110 -10.15 5.34 17.31
C THR A 110 -9.22 6.52 17.04
N GLY A 111 -8.14 6.66 17.81
CA GLY A 111 -7.08 7.61 17.46
C GLY A 111 -6.58 7.37 16.02
N GLY A 112 -6.20 8.44 15.31
CA GLY A 112 -5.86 8.40 13.88
C GLY A 112 -7.04 8.25 12.92
N GLN A 113 -8.27 8.04 13.44
CA GLN A 113 -9.53 8.09 12.68
C GLN A 113 -9.49 7.26 11.37
N VAL A 114 -9.71 7.88 10.21
CA VAL A 114 -9.79 7.20 8.90
C VAL A 114 -8.49 6.46 8.60
N ASP A 115 -7.33 7.09 8.81
CA ASP A 115 -6.02 6.48 8.53
C ASP A 115 -5.83 5.18 9.32
N THR A 116 -6.19 5.19 10.60
CA THR A 116 -6.09 3.99 11.45
C THR A 116 -7.10 2.90 11.05
N ALA A 117 -8.34 3.27 10.73
CA ALA A 117 -9.35 2.30 10.28
C ALA A 117 -8.94 1.66 8.93
N GLY A 118 -8.46 2.48 8.00
CA GLY A 118 -8.00 2.05 6.68
C GLY A 118 -6.78 1.13 6.77
N TRP A 119 -5.71 1.55 7.45
CA TRP A 119 -4.53 0.70 7.63
C TRP A 119 -4.85 -0.60 8.38
N ALA A 120 -5.72 -0.56 9.39
CA ALA A 120 -6.11 -1.77 10.12
C ALA A 120 -6.77 -2.80 9.21
N LEU A 121 -7.75 -2.38 8.39
CA LEU A 121 -8.41 -3.28 7.45
C LEU A 121 -7.50 -3.68 6.29
N TRP A 122 -6.62 -2.82 5.77
CA TRP A 122 -5.65 -3.21 4.74
C TRP A 122 -4.64 -4.25 5.28
N GLY A 123 -4.16 -4.10 6.52
CA GLY A 123 -3.34 -5.14 7.15
C GLY A 123 -4.06 -6.50 7.23
N LEU A 124 -5.35 -6.49 7.60
CA LEU A 124 -6.18 -7.70 7.62
C LEU A 124 -6.44 -8.26 6.22
N GLU A 125 -6.64 -7.41 5.21
CA GLU A 125 -6.77 -7.76 3.79
C GLU A 125 -5.53 -8.54 3.32
N ALA A 126 -4.34 -7.98 3.55
CA ALA A 126 -3.07 -8.59 3.17
C ALA A 126 -2.83 -9.91 3.90
N GLY A 127 -3.28 -10.01 5.16
CA GLY A 127 -3.29 -11.24 5.96
C GLY A 127 -4.43 -12.22 5.64
N GLU A 128 -5.13 -12.02 4.51
CA GLU A 128 -6.24 -12.82 4.01
C GLU A 128 -7.42 -13.02 4.99
N ARG A 129 -7.57 -12.12 5.98
CA ARG A 129 -8.71 -12.14 6.90
C ARG A 129 -9.96 -11.66 6.17
N LYS A 130 -11.07 -12.35 6.38
CA LYS A 130 -12.34 -12.08 5.68
C LYS A 130 -13.19 -11.08 6.45
N ALA A 131 -14.09 -10.41 5.73
CA ALA A 131 -15.12 -9.56 6.32
C ALA A 131 -16.05 -10.36 7.24
N ASP A 132 -16.36 -9.77 8.39
CA ASP A 132 -17.23 -10.34 9.41
C ASP A 132 -17.93 -9.26 10.25
N ASP A 133 -18.67 -9.68 11.27
CA ASP A 133 -19.42 -8.81 12.16
C ASP A 133 -18.53 -7.85 13.00
N ILE A 134 -17.21 -8.10 13.07
CA ILE A 134 -16.24 -7.22 13.73
C ILE A 134 -15.77 -6.13 12.77
N THR A 135 -15.56 -6.44 11.49
CA THR A 135 -15.13 -5.46 10.49
C THR A 135 -16.27 -4.57 9.99
N ASP A 136 -17.51 -5.07 10.01
CA ASP A 136 -18.71 -4.34 9.56
C ASP A 136 -18.84 -2.92 10.16
N PRO A 137 -18.79 -2.72 11.50
CA PRO A 137 -18.87 -1.37 12.05
C PRO A 137 -17.74 -0.43 11.62
N VAL A 138 -16.59 -0.98 11.21
CA VAL A 138 -15.46 -0.18 10.69
C VAL A 138 -15.79 0.30 9.28
N VAL A 139 -16.38 -0.55 8.43
CA VAL A 139 -16.89 -0.18 7.11
C VAL A 139 -17.99 0.87 7.25
N ASP A 140 -18.97 0.66 8.15
CA ASP A 140 -20.02 1.64 8.44
C ASP A 140 -19.48 2.99 8.89
N TYR A 141 -18.48 2.97 9.78
CA TYR A 141 -17.78 4.16 10.24
C TYR A 141 -17.11 4.89 9.08
N LEU A 142 -16.37 4.19 8.22
CA LEU A 142 -15.71 4.80 7.06
C LEU A 142 -16.75 5.41 6.11
N LEU A 143 -17.79 4.66 5.74
CA LEU A 143 -18.88 5.18 4.91
C LEU A 143 -19.53 6.44 5.54
N GLY A 144 -19.65 6.50 6.87
CA GLY A 144 -20.16 7.67 7.59
C GLY A 144 -19.18 8.84 7.75
N LYS A 145 -17.89 8.66 7.44
CA LYS A 145 -16.85 9.69 7.50
C LYS A 145 -16.57 10.38 6.18
N GLN A 146 -17.12 9.89 5.07
CA GLN A 146 -17.08 10.61 3.81
C GLN A 146 -17.81 11.95 3.98
N ASN A 147 -17.18 13.05 3.59
CA ASN A 147 -17.79 14.37 3.68
C ASN A 147 -18.69 14.67 2.48
N GLU A 148 -19.35 15.83 2.50
CA GLU A 148 -20.24 16.29 1.43
C GLU A 148 -19.58 16.45 0.05
N ASN A 149 -18.26 16.66 0.02
CA ASN A 149 -17.48 16.75 -1.21
C ASN A 149 -17.13 15.37 -1.78
N GLY A 150 -17.38 14.29 -1.06
CA GLY A 150 -17.09 12.92 -1.49
C GLY A 150 -15.70 12.40 -1.09
N MET A 151 -14.92 13.15 -0.31
CA MET A 151 -13.61 12.71 0.17
C MET A 151 -13.62 12.33 1.65
N TRP A 152 -12.60 11.59 2.08
CA TRP A 152 -12.34 11.33 3.49
C TRP A 152 -11.22 12.26 3.99
N PRO A 153 -11.50 13.11 4.98
CA PRO A 153 -10.50 14.04 5.48
C PRO A 153 -9.46 13.31 6.31
N CYS A 154 -8.18 13.66 6.13
CA CYS A 154 -7.14 13.30 7.07
C CYS A 154 -7.42 13.95 8.44
N SER A 155 -6.95 13.30 9.51
CA SER A 155 -7.28 13.72 10.89
C SER A 155 -6.10 14.31 11.66
N SER A 156 -4.96 14.48 10.98
CA SER A 156 -3.66 14.77 11.57
C SER A 156 -2.86 15.74 10.69
N ASN A 157 -1.81 16.32 11.26
CA ASN A 157 -0.81 17.08 10.51
C ASN A 157 0.57 16.47 10.80
N ARG A 158 0.74 15.24 10.34
CA ARG A 158 2.00 14.48 10.47
C ARG A 158 2.49 14.08 9.09
N PRO A 159 3.07 15.02 8.34
CA PRO A 159 3.55 14.74 7.01
C PRO A 159 4.76 13.77 7.03
N PRO A 160 4.94 12.99 5.97
CA PRO A 160 4.06 12.90 4.79
C PRO A 160 2.81 12.01 5.01
N SER A 161 2.93 10.94 5.79
CA SER A 161 1.99 9.81 5.80
C SER A 161 0.62 10.04 6.47
N GLU A 162 0.43 11.12 7.23
CA GLU A 162 -0.85 11.45 7.88
C GLU A 162 -1.14 12.96 7.74
N LYS A 163 -1.21 13.44 6.49
CA LYS A 163 -1.60 14.81 6.12
C LYS A 163 -2.44 14.90 4.84
N SER A 164 -2.45 13.86 4.01
CA SER A 164 -3.10 13.89 2.69
C SER A 164 -4.55 13.38 2.74
N ASP A 165 -5.49 14.19 2.27
CA ASP A 165 -6.89 13.77 2.06
C ASP A 165 -7.00 12.73 0.92
N PHE A 166 -6.07 12.76 -0.05
CA PHE A 166 -5.98 11.71 -1.08
C PHE A 166 -5.59 10.38 -0.46
N ALA A 167 -4.58 10.36 0.43
CA ALA A 167 -4.16 9.14 1.13
C ALA A 167 -5.27 8.56 2.03
N ALA A 168 -5.93 9.42 2.81
CA ALA A 168 -7.06 9.00 3.65
C ALA A 168 -8.23 8.45 2.80
N SER A 169 -8.53 9.08 1.66
CA SER A 169 -9.56 8.63 0.73
C SER A 169 -9.20 7.31 0.04
N TYR A 170 -7.95 7.14 -0.39
CA TYR A 170 -7.45 5.86 -0.93
C TYR A 170 -7.64 4.72 0.08
N LEU A 171 -7.18 4.92 1.31
CA LEU A 171 -7.29 3.92 2.37
C LEU A 171 -8.74 3.54 2.65
N ALA A 172 -9.65 4.53 2.70
CA ALA A 172 -11.07 4.28 2.89
C ALA A 172 -11.66 3.49 1.71
N LEU A 173 -11.43 3.94 0.47
CA LEU A 173 -11.92 3.31 -0.75
C LEU A 173 -11.46 1.85 -0.88
N ARG A 174 -10.17 1.60 -0.64
CA ARG A 174 -9.59 0.25 -0.70
C ARG A 174 -10.34 -0.70 0.22
N VAL A 175 -10.53 -0.32 1.47
CA VAL A 175 -11.03 -1.26 2.48
C VAL A 175 -12.55 -1.36 2.51
N ILE A 176 -13.30 -0.33 2.09
CA ILE A 176 -14.76 -0.48 1.93
C ILE A 176 -15.10 -1.39 0.76
N GLU A 177 -14.28 -1.42 -0.30
CA GLU A 177 -14.42 -2.38 -1.40
C GLU A 177 -14.04 -3.80 -0.93
N ALA A 178 -12.94 -3.95 -0.19
CA ALA A 178 -12.46 -5.26 0.27
C ALA A 178 -13.30 -5.89 1.39
N PHE A 179 -13.86 -5.09 2.29
CA PHE A 179 -14.61 -5.56 3.47
C PHE A 179 -16.12 -5.28 3.43
N GLY A 180 -16.61 -4.52 2.46
CA GLY A 180 -18.04 -4.30 2.25
C GLY A 180 -18.76 -5.61 1.94
N ARG A 181 -19.68 -6.02 2.81
CA ARG A 181 -20.61 -7.14 2.56
C ARG A 181 -21.87 -6.66 1.82
N ASP A 182 -22.73 -7.57 1.37
CA ASP A 182 -23.97 -7.28 0.62
C ASP A 182 -24.80 -6.13 1.21
N ALA A 183 -24.89 -6.03 2.55
CA ALA A 183 -25.62 -4.96 3.23
C ALA A 183 -25.04 -3.55 3.01
N HIS A 184 -23.76 -3.45 2.66
CA HIS A 184 -23.04 -2.19 2.43
C HIS A 184 -23.04 -1.79 0.94
N GLU A 185 -23.31 -2.71 0.01
CA GLU A 185 -23.09 -2.51 -1.44
C GLU A 185 -23.66 -1.19 -1.95
N PRO A 186 -24.93 -0.80 -1.65
CA PRO A 186 -25.48 0.45 -2.17
C PRO A 186 -24.74 1.69 -1.64
N ARG A 187 -24.25 1.62 -0.39
CA ARG A 187 -23.50 2.72 0.24
C ARG A 187 -22.06 2.76 -0.25
N VAL A 188 -21.43 1.61 -0.51
CA VAL A 188 -20.09 1.52 -1.11
C VAL A 188 -20.12 2.09 -2.53
N ALA A 189 -21.08 1.67 -3.36
CA ALA A 189 -21.25 2.20 -4.71
C ALA A 189 -21.48 3.72 -4.71
N ALA A 190 -22.35 4.23 -3.81
CA ALA A 190 -22.56 5.66 -3.66
C ALA A 190 -21.30 6.40 -3.20
N ALA A 191 -20.55 5.85 -2.26
CA ALA A 191 -19.32 6.44 -1.76
C ALA A 191 -18.25 6.54 -2.86
N ARG A 192 -18.08 5.48 -3.66
CA ARG A 192 -17.18 5.48 -4.83
C ARG A 192 -17.58 6.54 -5.86
N ALA A 193 -18.87 6.64 -6.20
CA ALA A 193 -19.38 7.64 -7.13
C ALA A 193 -19.20 9.08 -6.63
N ASN A 194 -19.35 9.31 -5.32
CA ASN A 194 -19.09 10.63 -4.74
C ASN A 194 -17.60 10.97 -4.72
N ALA A 195 -16.74 10.01 -4.39
CA ALA A 195 -15.30 10.18 -4.46
C ALA A 195 -14.85 10.51 -5.88
N ALA A 196 -15.38 9.83 -6.90
CA ALA A 196 -15.08 10.13 -8.31
C ALA A 196 -15.24 11.63 -8.63
N LYS A 197 -16.35 12.26 -8.24
CA LYS A 197 -16.60 13.70 -8.45
C LYS A 197 -15.53 14.60 -7.82
N TRP A 198 -14.99 14.20 -6.67
CA TRP A 198 -13.89 14.91 -6.04
C TRP A 198 -12.58 14.70 -6.80
N PHE A 199 -12.20 13.45 -7.08
CA PHE A 199 -10.98 13.10 -7.83
C PHE A 199 -10.97 13.71 -9.25
N GLU A 200 -12.13 14.02 -9.82
CA GLU A 200 -12.25 14.71 -11.10
C GLU A 200 -11.56 16.08 -11.11
N ASN A 201 -11.65 16.81 -9.99
CA ASN A 201 -11.33 18.24 -9.90
C ASN A 201 -10.25 18.57 -8.85
N ALA A 202 -10.06 17.71 -7.86
CA ALA A 202 -9.11 17.92 -6.78
C ALA A 202 -7.68 18.10 -7.31
N GLN A 203 -6.98 19.09 -6.78
CA GLN A 203 -5.61 19.43 -7.17
C GLN A 203 -4.63 18.92 -6.12
N PRO A 204 -3.65 18.07 -6.50
CA PRO A 204 -2.67 17.58 -5.55
C PRO A 204 -1.63 18.66 -5.21
N GLU A 205 -1.34 18.84 -3.94
CA GLU A 205 -0.36 19.83 -3.48
C GLU A 205 1.06 19.28 -3.57
N ASP A 206 1.28 18.09 -3.02
CA ASP A 206 2.61 17.46 -2.88
C ASP A 206 2.68 16.07 -3.51
N THR A 207 3.80 15.37 -3.33
CA THR A 207 4.01 14.05 -3.95
C THR A 207 3.09 12.99 -3.34
N GLU A 208 2.75 13.09 -2.06
CA GLU A 208 1.81 12.17 -1.38
C GLU A 208 0.45 12.24 -2.07
N ASP A 209 -0.07 13.45 -2.28
CA ASP A 209 -1.35 13.64 -2.96
C ASP A 209 -1.36 13.05 -4.37
N ARG A 210 -0.27 13.21 -5.12
CA ARG A 210 -0.17 12.71 -6.51
C ARG A 210 -0.13 11.19 -6.56
N VAL A 211 0.63 10.57 -5.65
CA VAL A 211 0.69 9.11 -5.47
C VAL A 211 -0.72 8.58 -5.23
N PHE A 212 -1.39 9.09 -4.19
CA PHE A 212 -2.70 8.57 -3.79
C PHE A 212 -3.84 8.97 -4.72
N ARG A 213 -3.65 10.02 -5.53
CA ARG A 213 -4.52 10.32 -6.68
C ARG A 213 -4.43 9.27 -7.77
N LEU A 214 -3.23 8.80 -8.13
CA LEU A 214 -3.04 7.77 -9.14
C LEU A 214 -3.58 6.41 -8.67
N VAL A 215 -3.18 5.94 -7.47
CA VAL A 215 -3.59 4.60 -7.00
C VAL A 215 -5.08 4.48 -6.63
N SER A 216 -5.79 5.61 -6.53
CA SER A 216 -7.24 5.61 -6.27
C SER A 216 -8.08 5.40 -7.52
N LEU A 217 -7.54 5.60 -8.73
CA LEU A 217 -8.34 5.60 -9.97
C LEU A 217 -9.20 4.34 -10.17
N PRO A 218 -8.70 3.10 -9.92
CA PRO A 218 -9.51 1.89 -10.09
C PRO A 218 -10.71 1.82 -9.13
N TYR A 219 -10.58 2.41 -7.94
CA TYR A 219 -11.65 2.44 -6.95
C TYR A 219 -12.75 3.45 -7.30
N VAL A 220 -12.45 4.46 -8.11
CA VAL A 220 -13.41 5.51 -8.49
C VAL A 220 -13.83 5.45 -9.95
N GLY A 221 -13.36 4.45 -10.71
CA GLY A 221 -13.74 4.24 -12.11
C GLY A 221 -13.22 5.33 -13.05
N LEU A 222 -12.00 5.82 -12.79
CA LEU A 222 -11.33 6.87 -13.58
C LEU A 222 -10.03 6.36 -14.22
N ASP A 223 -9.98 5.07 -14.56
CA ASP A 223 -8.80 4.38 -15.11
C ASP A 223 -8.28 5.01 -16.41
N ASP A 224 -9.15 5.68 -17.18
CA ASP A 224 -8.81 6.43 -18.40
C ASP A 224 -7.81 7.57 -18.14
N ARG A 225 -7.65 7.99 -16.87
CA ARG A 225 -6.69 9.03 -16.46
C ARG A 225 -5.30 8.49 -16.10
N SER A 226 -5.13 7.17 -16.01
CA SER A 226 -3.90 6.54 -15.50
C SER A 226 -2.65 7.00 -16.24
N GLU A 227 -2.69 7.00 -17.59
CA GLU A 227 -1.54 7.43 -18.42
C GLU A 227 -1.10 8.86 -18.10
N LYS A 228 -2.06 9.79 -18.02
CA LYS A 228 -1.78 11.20 -17.73
C LYS A 228 -1.18 11.38 -16.33
N LEU A 229 -1.78 10.78 -15.30
CA LEU A 229 -1.32 10.94 -13.92
C LEU A 229 0.03 10.24 -13.68
N THR A 230 0.26 9.12 -14.36
CA THR A 230 1.56 8.45 -14.41
C THR A 230 2.63 9.36 -15.01
N ALA A 231 2.34 10.02 -16.14
CA ALA A 231 3.25 10.98 -16.76
C ALA A 231 3.55 12.19 -15.84
N GLU A 232 2.56 12.69 -15.08
CA GLU A 232 2.74 13.77 -14.10
C GLU A 232 3.73 13.38 -12.98
N LEU A 233 3.70 12.12 -12.52
CA LEU A 233 4.66 11.60 -11.54
C LEU A 233 6.05 11.41 -12.16
N ILE A 234 6.13 10.79 -13.34
CA ILE A 234 7.39 10.58 -14.07
C ILE A 234 8.14 11.91 -14.29
N ALA A 235 7.41 12.97 -14.66
CA ALA A 235 8.01 14.29 -14.90
C ALA A 235 8.62 14.94 -13.66
N GLN A 236 8.37 14.42 -12.45
CA GLN A 236 8.92 14.93 -11.19
C GLN A 236 10.16 14.17 -10.72
N GLN A 237 10.60 13.15 -11.46
CA GLN A 237 11.85 12.46 -11.15
C GLN A 237 13.01 13.45 -11.21
N ARG A 238 13.86 13.44 -10.18
CA ARG A 238 15.06 14.26 -10.12
C ARG A 238 16.23 13.58 -10.81
N ALA A 239 17.29 14.35 -11.07
CA ALA A 239 18.49 13.86 -11.74
C ALA A 239 19.23 12.73 -10.99
N ASP A 240 18.93 12.52 -9.70
CA ASP A 240 19.45 11.41 -8.90
C ASP A 240 18.61 10.13 -9.01
N GLY A 241 17.52 10.14 -9.80
CA GLY A 241 16.58 9.05 -9.97
C GLY A 241 15.44 9.04 -8.95
N GLY A 242 15.51 9.87 -7.90
CA GLY A 242 14.54 9.88 -6.82
C GLY A 242 13.41 10.92 -6.97
N TRP A 243 12.47 10.86 -6.03
CA TRP A 243 11.44 11.86 -5.81
C TRP A 243 11.56 12.42 -4.39
N ALA A 244 11.13 13.67 -4.21
CA ALA A 244 11.09 14.32 -2.91
C ALA A 244 9.65 14.49 -2.46
N GLN A 245 9.44 14.55 -1.14
CA GLN A 245 8.11 14.78 -0.58
C GLN A 245 7.51 16.14 -0.98
N LEU A 246 8.34 17.19 -1.08
CA LEU A 246 7.95 18.56 -1.48
C LEU A 246 8.84 19.08 -2.62
N PRO A 247 8.38 20.07 -3.42
CA PRO A 247 9.17 20.62 -4.53
C PRO A 247 10.55 21.16 -4.11
N GLU A 248 10.65 21.80 -2.95
CA GLU A 248 11.87 22.41 -2.43
C GLU A 248 12.82 21.44 -1.71
N MET A 249 12.38 20.20 -1.47
CA MET A 249 13.17 19.18 -0.78
C MET A 249 14.09 18.43 -1.76
N GLN A 250 15.09 17.74 -1.18
CA GLN A 250 15.87 16.72 -1.89
C GLN A 250 15.07 15.43 -1.98
N SER A 251 15.42 14.55 -2.94
CA SER A 251 14.86 13.20 -3.00
C SER A 251 15.03 12.48 -1.67
N ASP A 252 14.06 11.65 -1.31
CA ASP A 252 14.17 10.75 -0.17
C ASP A 252 13.53 9.39 -0.44
N ALA A 253 13.85 8.41 0.42
CA ALA A 253 13.37 7.04 0.25
C ALA A 253 11.85 6.90 0.38
N TYR A 254 11.20 7.74 1.19
CA TYR A 254 9.75 7.68 1.37
C TYR A 254 9.04 8.06 0.07
N ALA A 255 9.31 9.26 -0.46
CA ALA A 255 8.63 9.76 -1.65
C ALA A 255 8.99 8.94 -2.89
N THR A 256 10.26 8.52 -3.01
CA THR A 256 10.68 7.66 -4.12
C THR A 256 9.94 6.32 -4.09
N ALA A 257 9.85 5.68 -2.93
CA ALA A 257 9.19 4.38 -2.81
C ALA A 257 7.67 4.45 -3.05
N THR A 258 6.99 5.47 -2.52
CA THR A 258 5.55 5.63 -2.75
C THR A 258 5.22 5.95 -4.22
N VAL A 259 6.08 6.71 -4.91
CA VAL A 259 5.94 6.93 -6.35
C VAL A 259 6.15 5.63 -7.12
N LEU A 260 7.19 4.85 -6.82
CA LEU A 260 7.40 3.56 -7.47
C LEU A 260 6.23 2.60 -7.24
N TYR A 261 5.71 2.52 -6.01
CA TYR A 261 4.49 1.78 -5.74
C TYR A 261 3.34 2.22 -6.65
N ALA A 262 3.06 3.53 -6.74
CA ALA A 262 2.00 4.05 -7.59
C ALA A 262 2.21 3.82 -9.09
N LEU A 263 3.44 3.93 -9.58
CA LEU A 263 3.79 3.64 -10.98
C LEU A 263 3.56 2.17 -11.31
N SER A 264 3.92 1.26 -10.40
CA SER A 264 3.69 -0.18 -10.53
C SER A 264 2.19 -0.50 -10.59
N GLU A 265 1.39 0.06 -9.69
CA GLU A 265 -0.08 -0.06 -9.71
C GLU A 265 -0.70 0.55 -10.98
N GLY A 266 -0.07 1.61 -11.53
CA GLY A 266 -0.40 2.22 -12.82
C GLY A 266 0.01 1.39 -14.04
N GLY A 267 0.64 0.21 -13.85
CA GLY A 267 1.03 -0.71 -14.91
C GLY A 267 2.42 -0.47 -15.49
N ILE A 268 3.22 0.45 -14.93
CA ILE A 268 4.60 0.66 -15.37
C ILE A 268 5.44 -0.55 -14.99
N GLN A 269 6.05 -1.16 -16.01
CA GLN A 269 6.91 -2.33 -15.87
C GLN A 269 8.29 -1.94 -15.30
N SER A 270 8.92 -2.85 -14.56
CA SER A 270 10.26 -2.64 -13.97
C SER A 270 11.37 -2.41 -15.00
N SER A 271 11.15 -2.79 -16.26
CA SER A 271 12.03 -2.52 -17.40
C SER A 271 11.99 -1.06 -17.90
N ASN A 272 11.01 -0.26 -17.47
CA ASN A 272 10.94 1.15 -17.78
C ASN A 272 12.13 1.90 -17.14
N ALA A 273 12.82 2.74 -17.92
CA ALA A 273 14.02 3.45 -17.46
C ALA A 273 13.78 4.33 -16.23
N VAL A 274 12.67 5.09 -16.20
CA VAL A 274 12.33 5.97 -15.07
C VAL A 274 12.06 5.15 -13.81
N TYR A 275 11.33 4.05 -13.94
CA TYR A 275 11.08 3.14 -12.82
C TYR A 275 12.39 2.54 -12.29
N ARG A 276 13.25 2.07 -13.20
CA ARG A 276 14.56 1.49 -12.87
C ARG A 276 15.47 2.49 -12.16
N ASP A 277 15.51 3.74 -12.61
CA ASP A 277 16.32 4.79 -11.97
C ASP A 277 15.83 5.09 -10.54
N GLY A 278 14.52 4.99 -10.29
CA GLY A 278 13.97 5.08 -8.94
C GLY A 278 14.34 3.89 -8.06
N LEU A 279 14.31 2.66 -8.59
CA LEU A 279 14.79 1.49 -7.85
C LEU A 279 16.29 1.61 -7.53
N GLU A 280 17.10 2.06 -8.49
CA GLU A 280 18.53 2.34 -8.29
C GLU A 280 18.76 3.40 -7.21
N TYR A 281 17.92 4.44 -7.15
CA TYR A 281 17.93 5.40 -6.05
C TYR A 281 17.71 4.70 -4.70
N LEU A 282 16.69 3.83 -4.57
CA LEU A 282 16.45 3.10 -3.32
C LEU A 282 17.62 2.19 -2.96
N LEU A 283 18.17 1.43 -3.91
CA LEU A 283 19.31 0.54 -3.68
C LEU A 283 20.55 1.31 -3.23
N LYS A 284 20.83 2.46 -3.84
CA LYS A 284 21.97 3.32 -3.50
C LYS A 284 21.85 3.96 -2.11
N HIS A 285 20.63 4.25 -1.67
CA HIS A 285 20.38 4.93 -0.39
C HIS A 285 19.96 3.97 0.74
N GLN A 286 19.94 2.66 0.50
CA GLN A 286 19.88 1.67 1.57
C GLN A 286 21.22 1.65 2.31
N LEU A 287 21.18 1.74 3.63
CA LEU A 287 22.37 1.69 4.47
C LEU A 287 22.89 0.24 4.61
N ASP A 288 24.10 0.10 5.13
CA ASP A 288 24.76 -1.21 5.30
C ASP A 288 23.94 -2.20 6.14
N ASP A 289 23.20 -1.68 7.14
CA ASP A 289 22.31 -2.46 8.01
C ASP A 289 20.98 -2.84 7.36
N GLY A 290 20.71 -2.41 6.13
CA GLY A 290 19.47 -2.66 5.40
C GLY A 290 18.39 -1.58 5.58
N SER A 291 18.63 -0.57 6.42
CA SER A 291 17.66 0.49 6.69
C SER A 291 17.72 1.62 5.67
N TRP A 292 16.61 2.34 5.53
CA TRP A 292 16.59 3.70 4.97
C TRP A 292 16.33 4.71 6.08
N HIS A 293 17.01 5.86 6.03
CA HIS A 293 16.76 6.98 6.94
C HIS A 293 15.95 8.06 6.24
N VAL A 294 14.81 8.44 6.85
CA VAL A 294 14.03 9.61 6.47
C VAL A 294 13.87 10.50 7.69
N LYS A 295 14.24 11.77 7.56
CA LYS A 295 14.11 12.72 8.66
C LYS A 295 12.65 13.11 8.87
N SER A 296 12.16 13.01 10.11
CA SER A 296 10.79 13.38 10.44
C SER A 296 10.57 14.89 10.31
N ARG A 297 9.45 15.25 9.68
CA ARG A 297 8.90 16.62 9.63
C ARG A 297 7.75 16.83 10.60
N SER A 298 7.34 15.77 11.29
CA SER A 298 6.20 15.76 12.18
C SER A 298 6.58 16.20 13.59
N LYS A 299 5.71 16.98 14.24
CA LYS A 299 5.90 17.34 15.65
C LYS A 299 5.39 16.22 16.55
N PRO A 300 6.24 15.56 17.36
CA PRO A 300 5.82 14.45 18.19
C PRO A 300 4.93 14.92 19.33
N PHE A 301 3.86 14.18 19.62
CA PHE A 301 3.06 14.34 20.84
C PHE A 301 2.88 13.03 21.62
N GLN A 302 3.21 11.90 20.99
CA GLN A 302 3.24 10.59 21.66
C GLN A 302 4.57 10.43 22.39
N ILE A 303 4.53 9.72 23.52
CA ILE A 303 5.74 9.38 24.27
C ILE A 303 6.63 8.52 23.36
N TYR A 304 7.90 8.89 23.28
CA TYR A 304 8.91 8.17 22.52
C TYR A 304 9.14 6.76 23.09
N PHE A 305 9.51 5.82 22.22
CA PHE A 305 9.96 4.49 22.57
C PHE A 305 10.82 3.95 21.43
N GLU A 306 11.65 2.97 21.74
CA GLU A 306 12.45 2.27 20.74
C GLU A 306 11.67 1.07 20.19
N THR A 307 11.64 0.97 18.86
CA THR A 307 11.15 -0.20 18.10
C THR A 307 12.30 -1.12 17.71
N GLY A 308 13.55 -0.71 17.87
CA GLY A 308 14.70 -1.44 17.33
C GLY A 308 15.00 -1.14 15.87
N TYR A 309 14.12 -0.42 15.15
CA TYR A 309 14.51 0.22 13.89
C TYR A 309 15.47 1.39 14.18
N PRO A 310 16.56 1.58 13.40
CA PRO A 310 17.54 2.64 13.64
C PRO A 310 16.95 4.05 13.49
N HIS A 311 17.80 5.07 13.66
CA HIS A 311 17.49 6.51 13.44
C HIS A 311 16.74 7.22 14.57
N GLY A 312 16.63 6.62 15.75
CA GLY A 312 16.16 7.28 16.97
C GLY A 312 14.76 7.90 16.79
N LYS A 313 14.62 9.22 16.93
CA LYS A 313 13.32 9.90 16.76
C LYS A 313 12.74 9.82 15.34
N ASP A 314 13.59 9.56 14.35
CA ASP A 314 13.18 9.40 12.95
C ASP A 314 12.76 7.96 12.63
N GLN A 315 12.89 7.03 13.57
CA GLN A 315 12.61 5.61 13.33
C GLN A 315 11.21 5.37 12.78
N PHE A 316 10.18 6.08 13.26
CA PHE A 316 8.79 5.83 12.85
C PHE A 316 8.57 6.12 11.36
N ILE A 317 9.01 7.29 10.87
CA ILE A 317 8.90 7.63 9.46
C ILE A 317 9.88 6.81 8.61
N SER A 318 11.04 6.43 9.17
CA SER A 318 12.03 5.62 8.47
C SER A 318 11.56 4.17 8.30
N THR A 319 10.84 3.61 9.27
CA THR A 319 10.15 2.31 9.15
C THR A 319 9.03 2.39 8.11
N THR A 320 8.23 3.46 8.11
CA THR A 320 7.22 3.70 7.07
C THR A 320 7.85 3.74 5.67
N ALA A 321 8.96 4.49 5.51
CA ALA A 321 9.70 4.58 4.26
C ALA A 321 10.25 3.21 3.83
N ALA A 322 10.80 2.44 4.77
CA ALA A 322 11.31 1.10 4.49
C ALA A 322 10.21 0.11 4.12
N CYS A 323 9.01 0.21 4.71
CA CYS A 323 7.86 -0.60 4.29
C CYS A 323 7.52 -0.34 2.82
N TRP A 324 7.39 0.94 2.43
CA TRP A 324 7.15 1.30 1.03
C TRP A 324 8.29 0.89 0.10
N ALA A 325 9.54 1.12 0.51
CA ALA A 325 10.71 0.79 -0.30
C ALA A 325 10.80 -0.72 -0.55
N THR A 326 10.54 -1.52 0.49
CA THR A 326 10.53 -2.99 0.40
C THR A 326 9.41 -3.47 -0.53
N LEU A 327 8.18 -2.91 -0.42
CA LEU A 327 7.09 -3.20 -1.36
C LEU A 327 7.45 -2.85 -2.80
N ALA A 328 7.97 -1.64 -3.04
CA ALA A 328 8.36 -1.18 -4.37
C ALA A 328 9.46 -2.05 -5.01
N LEU A 329 10.43 -2.50 -4.21
CA LEU A 329 11.47 -3.44 -4.64
C LEU A 329 10.89 -4.82 -4.97
N MET A 330 9.98 -5.35 -4.15
CA MET A 330 9.33 -6.64 -4.43
C MET A 330 8.47 -6.59 -5.69
N HIS A 331 7.79 -5.49 -5.98
CA HIS A 331 7.03 -5.30 -7.22
C HIS A 331 7.90 -5.36 -8.49
N ALA A 332 9.22 -5.21 -8.38
CA ALA A 332 10.15 -5.41 -9.49
C ALA A 332 10.59 -6.88 -9.65
N LEU A 333 10.29 -7.75 -8.69
CA LEU A 333 10.64 -9.16 -8.71
C LEU A 333 9.46 -10.00 -9.24
N PRO A 334 9.72 -11.17 -9.85
CA PRO A 334 8.65 -12.09 -10.21
C PRO A 334 7.94 -12.60 -8.94
N GLN A 335 6.62 -12.78 -9.04
CA GLN A 335 5.87 -13.53 -8.04
C GLN A 335 6.15 -15.03 -8.17
N GLN A 336 6.08 -15.72 -7.04
CA GLN A 336 6.19 -17.17 -6.91
C GLN A 336 4.88 -17.73 -6.37
N ASP A 337 4.71 -19.05 -6.36
CA ASP A 337 3.61 -19.68 -5.66
C ASP A 337 3.68 -19.27 -4.18
N ALA A 338 2.71 -18.48 -3.74
CA ALA A 338 2.73 -17.89 -2.42
C ALA A 338 2.75 -18.99 -1.35
N THR A 339 3.69 -18.89 -0.41
CA THR A 339 3.65 -19.74 0.79
C THR A 339 2.41 -19.35 1.59
N PRO A 340 1.49 -20.28 1.88
CA PRO A 340 0.28 -19.96 2.63
C PRO A 340 0.63 -19.31 3.97
N ILE A 341 -0.11 -18.27 4.35
CA ILE A 341 0.01 -17.69 5.70
C ILE A 341 -0.46 -18.76 6.69
N GLU A 342 0.50 -19.44 7.33
CA GLU A 342 0.21 -20.46 8.33
C GLU A 342 -0.59 -19.83 9.46
N LYS A 343 -1.73 -20.40 9.85
CA LYS A 343 -2.49 -19.91 11.01
C LYS A 343 -1.73 -20.30 12.27
N SER A 344 -1.50 -19.33 13.15
CA SER A 344 -0.89 -19.61 14.46
C SER A 344 -1.68 -20.69 15.21
N ALA A 345 -0.99 -21.75 15.64
CA ALA A 345 -1.57 -22.84 16.43
C ALA A 345 -2.08 -22.38 17.81
N SER A 346 -1.66 -21.21 18.29
CA SER A 346 -1.96 -20.76 19.65
C SER A 346 -3.28 -20.01 19.79
N GLY A 347 -3.83 -19.38 18.73
CA GLY A 347 -5.16 -18.75 18.73
C GLY A 347 -5.48 -17.78 19.88
N GLN A 348 -4.51 -17.46 20.72
CA GLN A 348 -4.69 -16.66 21.93
C GLN A 348 -4.08 -15.30 21.70
N PRO A 349 -4.89 -14.22 21.67
CA PRO A 349 -4.36 -12.88 21.72
C PRO A 349 -3.56 -12.72 23.02
N ILE A 350 -2.36 -12.14 22.92
CA ILE A 350 -1.58 -11.75 24.10
C ILE A 350 -2.39 -10.67 24.84
N GLU A 351 -2.67 -10.91 26.13
CA GLU A 351 -3.41 -10.01 27.03
C GLU A 351 -2.69 -8.68 27.30
#